data_AF-A0A377AHN9-F1
#
_entry.id   AF-A0A377AHN9-F1
#
_cell.length_a   1.000
_cell.length_b   1.000
_cell.length_c   1.000
_cell.angle_alpha   90.00
_cell.angle_beta   90.00
_cell.angle_gamma   90.00
#
_symmetry.space_group_name_H-M   'P 1'
#
loop_
_entity.id
_entity.type
_entity.pdbx_description
1 polymer ?
#
loop_
_entity_poly.entity_id
_entity_poly.type
_entity_poly.pdbx_seq_one_letter_code
_entity_poly.pdbx_strand_id
1 'polypeptide(L)'
;MGLMPGHVYRALYPCPLHGISEDDAIASIHRIFKNDAAPEDIAAIVIEPVQGEGGFYAATPAFMQRLRALCDEHGIMLIADEVQSGAGRTGTLFAMEQMGVAPDLTTFAKSIAGGFPLAGVTGRAEVMDAVAPGGLGGTYAGNRLPAWRRWKC
;
A
#
# COMPACT_ATOMS: atom_id res chain seq x y z
N MET A 1 9.05 9.27 15.08
CA MET A 1 9.16 9.38 13.61
C MET A 1 9.63 10.80 13.29
N GLY A 2 10.70 10.97 12.51
CA GLY A 2 11.26 12.30 12.16
C GLY A 2 10.40 13.11 11.19
N LEU A 3 10.84 14.34 10.89
CA LEU A 3 10.29 15.19 9.84
C LEU A 3 10.38 14.47 8.50
N MET A 4 9.26 14.34 7.79
CA MET A 4 9.24 13.79 6.44
C MET A 4 9.70 14.86 5.43
N PRO A 5 10.19 14.46 4.25
CA PRO A 5 10.38 15.38 3.12
C PRO A 5 9.09 16.16 2.83
N GLY A 6 9.22 17.31 2.15
CA GLY A 6 8.06 18.05 1.65
C GLY A 6 7.14 17.16 0.81
N HIS A 7 5.82 17.41 0.86
CA HIS A 7 4.77 16.69 0.12
C HIS A 7 4.47 15.26 0.60
N VAL A 8 4.86 14.89 1.82
CA VAL A 8 4.41 13.65 2.47
C VAL A 8 3.52 14.00 3.66
N TYR A 9 2.25 13.60 3.57
CA TYR A 9 1.23 13.86 4.59
C TYR A 9 0.86 12.56 5.32
N ARG A 10 0.43 12.65 6.58
CA ARG A 10 0.01 11.49 7.37
C ARG A 10 -1.44 11.63 7.81
N ALA A 11 -2.30 10.80 7.23
CA ALA A 11 -3.65 10.59 7.71
C ALA A 11 -3.65 9.65 8.92
N LEU A 12 -4.75 9.67 9.67
CA LEU A 12 -5.01 8.72 10.74
C LEU A 12 -5.36 7.34 10.15
N TYR A 13 -4.94 6.29 10.83
CA TYR A 13 -5.35 4.91 10.54
C TYR A 13 -6.53 4.52 11.44
N PRO A 14 -7.56 3.82 10.92
CA PRO A 14 -8.69 3.38 11.76
C PRO A 14 -8.20 2.41 12.84
N CYS A 15 -8.34 2.80 14.10
CA CYS A 15 -7.91 2.00 15.24
C CYS A 15 -8.85 2.23 16.43
N PRO A 16 -9.89 1.38 16.59
CA PRO A 16 -10.85 1.50 17.69
C PRO A 16 -10.19 1.42 19.07
N LEU A 17 -9.09 0.67 19.20
CA LEU A 17 -8.32 0.58 20.45
C LEU A 17 -7.73 1.92 20.88
N HIS A 18 -7.45 2.82 19.93
CA HIS A 18 -6.94 4.16 20.18
C HIS A 18 -8.03 5.23 20.06
N GLY A 19 -9.30 4.83 19.98
CA GLY A 19 -10.44 5.74 19.83
C GLY A 19 -10.52 6.42 18.46
N ILE A 20 -9.89 5.86 17.43
CA ILE A 20 -9.94 6.39 16.06
C ILE A 20 -10.94 5.55 15.26
N SER A 21 -12.08 6.14 14.91
CA SER A 21 -13.06 5.49 14.05
C SER A 21 -12.64 5.52 12.57
N GLU A 22 -13.33 4.76 11.73
CA GLU A 22 -13.18 4.84 10.27
C GLU A 22 -13.53 6.23 9.73
N ASP A 23 -14.51 6.89 10.35
CA ASP A 23 -14.90 8.26 9.98
C ASP A 23 -13.82 9.27 10.33
N ASP A 24 -13.17 9.12 11.50
CA ASP A 24 -12.03 9.96 11.88
C ASP A 24 -10.86 9.78 10.91
N ALA A 25 -10.60 8.54 10.50
CA ALA A 25 -9.56 8.23 9.52
C ALA A 25 -9.83 8.90 8.17
N ILE A 26 -11.03 8.77 7.61
CA ILE A 26 -11.41 9.43 6.35
C ILE A 26 -11.44 10.96 6.51
N ALA A 27 -11.98 11.48 7.62
CA ALA A 27 -12.01 12.91 7.89
C ALA A 27 -10.60 13.52 8.01
N SER A 28 -9.62 12.75 8.47
CA SER A 28 -8.23 13.20 8.52
C SER A 28 -7.63 13.40 7.12
N ILE A 29 -8.01 12.56 6.14
CA ILE A 29 -7.61 12.73 4.73
C ILE A 29 -8.24 14.00 4.16
N HIS A 30 -9.55 14.21 4.36
CA HIS A 30 -10.21 15.44 3.93
C HIS A 30 -9.63 16.70 4.57
N ARG A 31 -9.13 16.60 5.81
CA ARG A 31 -8.45 17.72 6.48
C ARG A 31 -7.12 18.05 5.80
N ILE A 32 -6.35 17.05 5.38
CA ILE A 32 -5.14 17.23 4.57
C ILE A 32 -5.51 17.90 3.24
N PHE A 33 -6.54 17.39 2.56
CA PHE A 33 -7.03 17.96 1.30
C PHE A 33 -7.40 19.44 1.40
N LYS A 34 -7.93 19.84 2.55
CA LYS A 34 -8.38 21.21 2.79
C LYS A 34 -7.25 22.16 3.18
N ASN A 35 -6.29 21.69 3.97
CA ASN A 35 -5.35 22.57 4.67
C ASN A 35 -3.93 22.51 4.11
N ASP A 36 -3.53 21.38 3.52
CA ASP A 36 -2.12 21.06 3.29
C ASP A 36 -1.78 20.79 1.81
N ALA A 37 -2.66 20.15 1.05
CA ALA A 37 -2.51 19.90 -0.39
C ALA A 37 -3.85 19.58 -1.03
N ALA A 38 -4.18 20.17 -2.18
CA ALA A 38 -5.41 19.84 -2.88
C ALA A 38 -5.38 18.37 -3.37
N PRO A 39 -6.52 17.69 -3.54
CA PRO A 39 -6.54 16.31 -4.03
C PRO A 39 -5.80 16.12 -5.36
N GLU A 40 -5.87 17.10 -6.27
CA GLU A 40 -5.12 17.07 -7.54
C GLU A 40 -3.59 17.11 -7.40
N ASP A 41 -3.08 17.56 -6.24
CA ASP A 41 -1.65 17.57 -5.91
C ASP A 41 -1.19 16.26 -5.24
N ILE A 42 -2.10 15.33 -4.96
CA ILE A 42 -1.80 14.06 -4.29
C ILE A 42 -1.70 12.94 -5.32
N ALA A 43 -0.49 12.44 -5.53
CA ALA A 43 -0.28 11.33 -6.47
C ALA A 43 -0.82 9.98 -5.96
N ALA A 44 -0.65 9.70 -4.67
CA ALA A 44 -0.97 8.39 -4.10
C ALA A 44 -1.28 8.43 -2.60
N ILE A 45 -2.10 7.48 -2.16
CA ILE A 45 -2.24 7.07 -0.76
C ILE A 45 -1.61 5.69 -0.61
N VAL A 46 -0.62 5.59 0.27
CA VAL A 46 0.04 4.32 0.63
C VAL A 46 -0.50 3.84 1.96
N ILE A 47 -0.93 2.58 2.02
CA ILE A 47 -1.52 1.99 3.23
C ILE A 47 -1.09 0.53 3.42
N GLU A 48 -0.79 0.15 4.65
CA GLU A 48 -0.68 -1.25 5.06
C GLU A 48 -2.10 -1.81 5.33
N PRO A 49 -2.59 -2.82 4.59
CA PRO A 49 -3.91 -3.42 4.86
C PRO A 49 -4.00 -4.00 6.28
N VAL A 50 -2.87 -4.46 6.81
CA VAL A 50 -2.66 -4.73 8.22
C VAL A 50 -1.37 -4.04 8.65
N GLN A 51 -1.46 -3.02 9.50
CA GLN A 51 -0.29 -2.32 10.01
C GLN A 51 0.62 -3.26 10.79
N GLY A 52 1.87 -3.36 10.37
CA GLY A 52 2.84 -4.21 11.03
C GLY A 52 3.38 -3.60 12.32
N GLU A 53 4.45 -2.81 12.16
CA GLU A 53 5.13 -2.12 13.27
C GLU A 53 4.27 -1.03 13.93
N GLY A 54 3.12 -0.69 13.32
CA GLY A 54 2.13 0.20 13.89
C GLY A 54 1.37 -0.40 15.07
N GLY A 55 1.38 -1.73 15.24
CA GLY A 55 0.71 -2.42 16.35
C GLY A 55 -0.21 -3.57 15.94
N PHE A 56 -0.05 -4.14 14.74
CA PHE A 56 -0.87 -5.25 14.23
C PHE A 56 -2.36 -4.90 14.08
N TYR A 57 -2.66 -3.69 13.61
CA TYR A 57 -4.02 -3.23 13.38
C TYR A 57 -4.47 -3.54 11.96
N ALA A 58 -5.58 -4.25 11.80
CA ALA A 58 -6.17 -4.56 10.51
C ALA A 58 -7.20 -3.50 10.10
N ALA A 59 -7.09 -3.00 8.87
CA ALA A 59 -8.14 -2.21 8.26
C ALA A 59 -9.36 -3.11 8.01
N THR A 60 -10.54 -2.53 8.10
CA THR A 60 -11.78 -3.24 7.74
C THR A 60 -12.00 -3.19 6.22
N PRO A 61 -12.70 -4.17 5.63
CA PRO A 61 -13.13 -4.07 4.23
C PRO A 61 -13.96 -2.82 3.94
N ALA A 62 -14.79 -2.38 4.89
CA ALA A 62 -15.60 -1.18 4.76
C ALA A 62 -14.75 0.09 4.62
N PHE A 63 -13.73 0.25 5.48
CA PHE A 63 -12.79 1.35 5.37
C PHE A 63 -12.02 1.32 4.05
N MET A 64 -11.53 0.15 3.63
CA MET A 64 -10.78 0.01 2.37
C MET A 64 -11.64 0.32 1.15
N GLN A 65 -12.93 -0.04 1.16
CA GLN A 65 -13.89 0.33 0.11
C GLN A 65 -14.11 1.84 0.04
N ARG A 66 -14.25 2.51 1.19
CA ARG A 66 -14.35 3.98 1.25
C ARG A 66 -13.09 4.66 0.74
N LEU A 67 -11.93 4.14 1.13
CA LEU A 67 -10.64 4.67 0.70
C LEU A 67 -10.44 4.51 -0.81
N ARG A 68 -10.83 3.36 -1.37
CA ARG A 68 -10.83 3.11 -2.82
C ARG A 68 -11.73 4.09 -3.56
N ALA A 69 -12.96 4.28 -3.10
CA ALA A 69 -13.90 5.22 -3.71
C ALA A 69 -13.36 6.66 -3.69
N LEU A 70 -12.74 7.09 -2.58
CA LEU A 70 -12.09 8.41 -2.48
C LEU A 70 -10.93 8.55 -3.47
N CYS A 71 -10.13 7.49 -3.62
CA CYS A 71 -9.04 7.47 -4.59
C CYS A 71 -9.57 7.57 -6.03
N ASP A 72 -10.63 6.85 -6.36
CA ASP A 72 -11.27 6.87 -7.69
C ASP A 72 -11.88 8.24 -8.00
N GLU A 73 -12.50 8.89 -7.01
CA GLU A 73 -13.09 10.23 -7.15
C GLU A 73 -12.05 11.29 -7.58
N HIS A 74 -10.86 11.22 -7.00
CA HIS A 74 -9.82 12.23 -7.19
C HIS A 74 -8.70 11.81 -8.15
N GLY A 75 -8.75 10.60 -8.72
CA GLY A 75 -7.67 10.06 -9.56
C GLY A 75 -6.38 9.78 -8.79
N ILE A 76 -6.48 9.52 -7.50
CA ILE A 76 -5.33 9.23 -6.61
C ILE A 76 -5.03 7.74 -6.67
N MET A 77 -3.76 7.36 -6.73
CA MET A 77 -3.38 5.95 -6.68
C MET A 77 -3.48 5.39 -5.25
N LEU A 78 -4.13 4.25 -5.09
CA LEU A 78 -4.09 3.44 -3.88
C LEU A 78 -2.95 2.43 -3.98
N ILE A 79 -1.99 2.51 -3.06
CA ILE A 79 -0.87 1.57 -2.97
C ILE A 79 -1.01 0.75 -1.69
N ALA A 80 -1.11 -0.57 -1.84
CA ALA A 80 -1.10 -1.50 -0.72
C ALA A 80 0.32 -1.92 -0.37
N ASP A 81 0.78 -1.62 0.84
CA ASP A 81 2.03 -2.14 1.37
C ASP A 81 1.79 -3.50 2.02
N GLU A 82 2.09 -4.57 1.27
CA GLU A 82 1.98 -5.95 1.68
C GLU A 82 3.34 -6.55 2.09
N VAL A 83 4.34 -5.70 2.36
CA VAL A 83 5.68 -6.18 2.72
C VAL A 83 5.62 -7.05 3.98
N GLN A 84 4.78 -6.72 4.97
CA GLN A 84 4.61 -7.54 6.18
C GLN A 84 3.36 -8.42 6.15
N SER A 85 2.23 -7.91 5.64
CA SER A 85 0.95 -8.62 5.65
C SER A 85 0.78 -9.64 4.52
N GLY A 86 1.63 -9.59 3.49
CA GLY A 86 1.58 -10.52 2.37
C GLY A 86 2.28 -11.85 2.63
N ALA A 87 2.53 -12.60 1.56
CA ALA A 87 3.18 -13.90 1.56
C ALA A 87 2.49 -14.92 2.50
N GLY A 88 1.14 -14.91 2.54
CA GLY A 88 0.37 -15.87 3.33
C GLY A 88 0.13 -15.49 4.79
N ARG A 89 0.67 -14.35 5.27
CA ARG A 89 0.64 -13.99 6.71
C ARG A 89 -0.78 -13.88 7.27
N THR A 90 -1.73 -13.42 6.46
CA THR A 90 -3.15 -13.23 6.84
C THR A 90 -4.06 -14.36 6.34
N GLY A 91 -3.51 -15.43 5.78
CA GLY A 91 -4.27 -16.57 5.23
C GLY A 91 -4.54 -16.51 3.72
N THR A 92 -4.28 -15.37 3.07
CA THR A 92 -4.27 -15.17 1.61
C THR A 92 -2.87 -14.74 1.15
N LEU A 93 -2.57 -14.79 -0.16
CA LEU A 93 -1.25 -14.38 -0.63
C LEU A 93 -0.99 -12.89 -0.31
N PHE A 94 -2.00 -12.05 -0.55
CA PHE A 94 -2.06 -10.66 -0.11
C PHE A 94 -3.29 -10.44 0.78
N ALA A 95 -3.16 -9.65 1.85
CA ALA A 95 -4.27 -9.25 2.70
C ALA A 95 -5.37 -8.47 1.94
N MET A 96 -5.01 -7.73 0.88
CA MET A 96 -5.95 -7.03 0.00
C MET A 96 -7.02 -7.94 -0.62
N GLU A 97 -6.74 -9.23 -0.80
CA GLU A 97 -7.72 -10.21 -1.31
C GLU A 97 -8.97 -10.30 -0.41
N GLN A 98 -8.84 -9.92 0.86
CA GLN A 98 -9.91 -9.98 1.86
C GLN A 98 -10.72 -8.67 1.92
N MET A 99 -10.30 -7.62 1.21
CA MET A 99 -10.84 -6.25 1.36
C MET A 99 -11.98 -5.92 0.37
N GLY A 100 -12.20 -6.77 -0.64
CA GLY A 100 -13.24 -6.56 -1.65
C GLY A 100 -12.95 -5.42 -2.65
N VAL A 101 -11.74 -4.87 -2.62
CA VAL A 101 -11.24 -3.85 -3.57
C VAL A 101 -9.81 -4.16 -3.98
N ALA A 102 -9.41 -3.66 -5.15
CA ALA A 102 -8.04 -3.80 -5.65
C ALA A 102 -7.26 -2.48 -5.50
N PRO A 103 -5.98 -2.54 -5.11
CA PRO A 103 -5.09 -1.39 -5.19
C PRO A 103 -4.60 -1.15 -6.63
N ASP A 104 -4.06 0.03 -6.90
CA ASP A 104 -3.37 0.35 -8.16
C ASP A 104 -2.01 -0.36 -8.22
N LEU A 105 -1.30 -0.36 -7.09
CA LEU A 105 -0.01 -1.02 -6.89
C LEU A 105 0.01 -1.75 -5.55
N THR A 106 0.80 -2.83 -5.49
CA THR A 106 1.10 -3.60 -4.29
C THR A 106 2.61 -3.75 -4.16
N THR A 107 3.16 -3.37 -3.00
CA THR A 107 4.57 -3.65 -2.67
C THR A 107 4.68 -4.92 -1.84
N PHE A 108 5.69 -5.74 -2.11
CA PHE A 108 5.92 -7.00 -1.39
C PHE A 108 7.42 -7.27 -1.21
N ALA A 109 7.80 -7.85 -0.07
CA ALA A 109 9.18 -8.26 0.23
C ALA A 109 9.19 -9.28 1.39
N LYS A 110 10.18 -9.18 2.29
CA LYS A 110 10.31 -9.97 3.52
C LYS A 110 10.13 -11.48 3.27
N SER A 111 9.04 -12.05 3.77
CA SER A 111 8.78 -13.49 3.75
C SER A 111 8.56 -14.04 2.34
N ILE A 112 8.32 -13.19 1.33
CA ILE A 112 8.09 -13.62 -0.05
C ILE A 112 9.23 -14.48 -0.60
N ALA A 113 10.48 -14.24 -0.20
CA ALA A 113 11.63 -15.02 -0.63
C ALA A 113 12.22 -15.93 0.45
N GLY A 114 11.47 -16.20 1.53
CA GLY A 114 11.89 -17.13 2.58
C GLY A 114 13.23 -16.77 3.24
N GLY A 115 13.49 -15.47 3.44
CA GLY A 115 14.71 -14.97 4.08
C GLY A 115 15.79 -14.47 3.13
N PHE A 116 15.64 -14.68 1.81
CA PHE A 116 16.53 -14.05 0.83
C PHE A 116 16.11 -12.61 0.51
N PRO A 117 17.05 -11.71 0.17
CA PRO A 117 16.72 -10.36 -0.27
C PRO A 117 15.95 -10.39 -1.60
N LEU A 118 14.65 -10.12 -1.53
CA LEU A 118 13.78 -9.90 -2.67
C LEU A 118 12.69 -8.91 -2.27
N ALA A 119 12.48 -7.92 -3.13
CA ALA A 119 11.35 -7.01 -3.06
C ALA A 119 10.79 -6.82 -4.46
N GLY A 120 9.53 -6.44 -4.54
CA GLY A 120 8.87 -6.16 -5.80
C GLY A 120 7.68 -5.22 -5.62
N VAL A 121 7.27 -4.68 -6.75
CA VAL A 121 6.02 -3.95 -6.92
C VAL A 121 5.27 -4.62 -8.06
N THR A 122 3.97 -4.80 -7.88
CA THR A 122 3.04 -5.30 -8.90
C THR A 122 1.84 -4.37 -8.95
N GLY A 123 1.09 -4.36 -10.05
CA GLY A 123 -0.09 -3.49 -10.18
C GLY A 123 -0.73 -3.60 -11.55
N ARG A 124 -1.63 -2.65 -11.85
CA ARG A 124 -2.29 -2.61 -13.16
C ARG A 124 -1.28 -2.43 -14.28
N ALA A 125 -1.53 -3.09 -15.41
CA ALA A 125 -0.63 -3.06 -16.57
C ALA A 125 -0.37 -1.62 -17.04
N GLU A 126 -1.42 -0.80 -17.17
CA GLU A 126 -1.32 0.62 -17.55
C GLU A 126 -0.40 1.45 -16.63
N VAL A 127 -0.33 1.12 -15.34
CA VAL A 127 0.53 1.80 -14.37
C VAL A 127 1.97 1.29 -14.49
N MET A 128 2.15 -0.03 -14.61
CA MET A 128 3.47 -0.65 -14.74
C MET A 128 4.15 -0.29 -16.08
N ASP A 129 3.36 -0.16 -17.14
CA ASP A 129 3.81 0.17 -18.50
C ASP A 129 4.01 1.68 -18.72
N ALA A 130 3.51 2.54 -17.82
CA ALA A 130 3.72 3.97 -17.88
C ALA A 130 5.18 4.39 -17.64
N VAL A 131 5.99 3.49 -17.06
CA VAL A 131 7.40 3.76 -16.81
C VAL A 131 8.18 3.75 -18.12
N ALA A 132 8.80 4.90 -18.43
CA ALA A 132 9.69 5.01 -19.58
C ALA A 132 10.84 3.99 -19.53
N PRO A 133 11.33 3.48 -20.67
CA PRO A 133 12.49 2.60 -20.71
C PRO A 133 13.68 3.17 -19.92
N GLY A 134 14.23 2.38 -18.99
CA GLY A 134 15.30 2.81 -18.09
C GLY A 134 14.84 3.59 -16.84
N GLY A 135 13.55 3.88 -16.71
CA GLY A 135 12.95 4.54 -15.53
C GLY A 135 12.86 3.65 -14.29
N LEU A 136 12.91 2.34 -14.46
CA LEU A 136 13.04 1.35 -13.38
C LEU A 136 14.27 0.48 -13.64
N GLY A 137 15.17 0.43 -12.66
CA GLY A 137 16.39 -0.37 -12.77
C GLY A 137 17.09 -0.54 -11.43
N GLY A 138 17.87 -1.61 -11.30
CA GLY A 138 18.72 -1.86 -10.15
C GLY A 138 19.77 -2.92 -10.50
N THR A 139 20.99 -2.75 -10.00
CA THR A 139 22.14 -3.64 -10.28
C THR A 139 21.83 -5.12 -10.01
N TYR A 140 20.95 -5.38 -9.04
CA TYR A 140 20.53 -6.73 -8.62
C TYR A 140 19.04 -6.99 -8.85
N ALA A 141 18.34 -6.11 -9.57
CA ALA A 141 16.92 -6.30 -9.90
C ALA A 141 16.77 -7.58 -10.74
N GLY A 142 15.87 -8.47 -10.33
CA GLY A 142 15.68 -9.76 -11.00
C GLY A 142 16.81 -10.78 -10.80
N ASN A 143 17.61 -10.66 -9.73
CA ASN A 143 18.64 -11.65 -9.41
C ASN A 143 18.05 -13.09 -9.40
N ARG A 144 18.70 -13.99 -10.14
CA ARG A 144 18.20 -15.36 -10.37
C ARG A 144 18.15 -16.21 -9.11
N LEU A 145 19.06 -15.98 -8.15
CA LEU A 145 19.14 -16.76 -6.90
C LEU A 145 17.84 -16.71 -6.07
N PRO A 146 17.31 -15.53 -5.71
CA PRO A 146 16.01 -15.43 -5.02
C PRO A 146 14.81 -15.69 -5.95
N ALA A 147 14.91 -15.41 -7.26
CA ALA A 147 13.80 -15.54 -8.20
C ALA A 147 13.45 -16.99 -8.61
N TRP A 148 14.35 -17.95 -8.42
CA TRP A 148 14.16 -19.35 -8.89
C TRP A 148 13.28 -20.22 -7.99
N ARG A 149 12.66 -19.67 -6.94
CA ARG A 149 11.66 -20.43 -6.16
C ARG A 149 10.38 -20.57 -6.98
N ARG A 150 10.13 -21.79 -7.45
CA ARG A 150 8.93 -22.18 -8.19
C ARG A 150 7.70 -22.01 -7.30
N TRP A 151 6.93 -20.96 -7.54
CA TRP A 151 5.57 -20.80 -7.04
C TRP A 151 4.68 -21.77 -7.83
N LYS A 152 4.35 -22.91 -7.22
CA LYS A 152 3.19 -23.70 -7.68
C LYS A 152 1.97 -23.11 -7.00
N CYS A 153 1.13 -22.43 -7.76
CA CYS A 153 -0.28 -22.30 -7.45
C CYS A 153 -0.92 -23.70 -7.46
#